data_AF-A4EQ54-F1
#
_entry.id   AF-A4EQ54-F1
#
_cell.length_a   1.000
_cell.length_b   1.000
_cell.length_c   1.000
_cell.angle_alpha   90.00
_cell.angle_beta   90.00
_cell.angle_gamma   90.00
#
_symmetry.space_group_name_H-M   'P 1'
#
loop_
_entity.id
_entity.type
_entity.pdbx_description
1 polymer ?
#
loop_
_entity_poly.entity_id
_entity_poly.type
_entity_poly.pdbx_seq_one_letter_code
_entity_poly.pdbx_strand_id
1 'polypeptide(L)'
;MHKALIAPSIDESFVEETGEQLAQSPNIFVAEVDGTFAGYVQLSRHALDRQQELPLCVISDIFVLPEFRKQGVASQLLNHVKQLAIENRWSNLTATIWAPNQASARLFEKEGSTVQSRCFRFGPTNQAIDLPAAPKQSRSILSRVLPRLKTAALFIVAVQIAVALGISLS
;
A
#
# COMPACT_ATOMS: atom_id res chain seq x y z
N MET A 1 -19.49 -23.76 -6.02
CA MET A 1 -19.27 -22.37 -5.59
C MET A 1 -17.79 -22.23 -5.27
N HIS A 2 -16.97 -21.72 -6.21
CA HIS A 2 -15.54 -21.56 -5.98
C HIS A 2 -15.31 -20.15 -5.44
N LYS A 3 -14.92 -20.07 -4.17
CA LYS A 3 -14.46 -18.83 -3.55
C LYS A 3 -13.09 -18.54 -4.18
N ALA A 4 -13.05 -17.62 -5.14
CA ALA A 4 -11.78 -17.12 -5.64
C ALA A 4 -11.02 -16.56 -4.44
N LEU A 5 -9.92 -17.21 -4.06
CA LEU A 5 -8.95 -16.66 -3.13
C LEU A 5 -8.26 -15.52 -3.89
N ILE A 6 -8.89 -14.34 -3.89
CA ILE A 6 -8.21 -13.11 -4.28
C ILE A 6 -7.11 -12.94 -3.24
N ALA A 7 -5.85 -12.99 -3.69
CA ALA A 7 -4.70 -12.72 -2.84
C ALA A 7 -4.94 -11.40 -2.10
N PRO A 8 -4.69 -11.34 -0.79
CA PRO A 8 -5.05 -10.20 0.04
C PRO A 8 -4.45 -8.93 -0.55
N SER A 9 -5.32 -8.01 -0.91
CA SER A 9 -5.00 -6.74 -1.57
C SER A 9 -4.31 -5.79 -0.59
N ILE A 10 -3.74 -4.73 -1.14
CA ILE A 10 -3.29 -3.54 -0.39
C ILE A 10 -4.33 -3.08 0.67
N ASP A 11 -5.61 -3.37 0.45
CA ASP A 11 -6.73 -3.07 1.34
C ASP A 11 -6.57 -3.70 2.73
N GLU A 12 -5.95 -4.87 2.87
CA GLU A 12 -5.70 -5.47 4.20
C GLU A 12 -4.74 -4.65 5.05
N SER A 13 -3.95 -3.78 4.41
CA SER A 13 -3.07 -2.86 5.14
C SER A 13 -3.86 -1.71 5.78
N PHE A 14 -5.14 -1.54 5.43
CA PHE A 14 -6.07 -0.54 5.96
C PHE A 14 -7.17 -1.16 6.85
N VAL A 15 -6.92 -2.35 7.40
CA VAL A 15 -7.89 -3.04 8.25
C VAL A 15 -7.21 -3.57 9.51
N GLU A 16 -7.75 -3.22 10.67
CA GLU A 16 -7.32 -3.76 11.97
C GLU A 16 -7.52 -5.28 12.05
N GLU A 17 -6.91 -5.93 13.05
CA GLU A 17 -7.17 -7.35 13.32
C GLU A 17 -8.65 -7.63 13.66
N THR A 18 -9.32 -6.66 14.28
CA THR A 18 -10.76 -6.67 14.59
C THR A 18 -11.65 -6.58 13.35
N GLY A 19 -11.09 -6.25 12.19
CA GLY A 19 -11.83 -6.01 10.95
C GLY A 19 -12.27 -4.56 10.73
N GLU A 20 -11.94 -3.65 11.65
CA GLU A 20 -12.25 -2.22 11.50
C GLU A 20 -11.38 -1.54 10.44
N GLN A 21 -11.96 -0.57 9.71
CA GLN A 21 -11.22 0.17 8.69
C GLN A 21 -10.35 1.26 9.31
N LEU A 22 -9.12 1.34 8.82
CA LEU A 22 -8.15 2.36 9.17
C LEU A 22 -8.14 3.47 8.12
N ALA A 23 -8.08 4.73 8.57
CA ALA A 23 -7.90 5.88 7.69
C ALA A 23 -6.49 5.93 7.07
N GLN A 24 -5.51 5.34 7.75
CA GLN A 24 -4.11 5.26 7.32
C GLN A 24 -3.55 3.88 7.62
N SER A 25 -2.73 3.36 6.71
CA SER A 25 -2.06 2.09 6.94
C SER A 25 -0.80 2.30 7.78
N PRO A 26 -0.59 1.51 8.85
CA PRO A 26 0.68 1.51 9.56
C PRO A 26 1.80 0.84 8.72
N ASN A 27 1.46 0.02 7.73
CA ASN A 27 2.42 -0.81 7.01
C ASN A 27 2.79 -0.28 5.63
N ILE A 28 2.25 0.88 5.22
CA ILE A 28 2.55 1.50 3.93
C ILE A 28 3.19 2.86 4.18
N PHE A 29 4.41 3.02 3.67
CA PHE A 29 5.12 4.28 3.69
C PHE A 29 5.21 4.83 2.27
N VAL A 30 4.96 6.13 2.11
CA VAL A 30 4.99 6.81 0.82
C VAL A 30 6.20 7.72 0.73
N ALA A 31 6.72 7.88 -0.49
CA ALA A 31 7.70 8.90 -0.81
C ALA A 31 7.01 10.02 -1.60
N GLU A 32 7.34 11.26 -1.25
CA GLU A 32 6.90 12.44 -1.97
C GLU A 32 8.10 13.23 -2.47
N VAL A 33 7.98 13.80 -3.66
CA VAL A 33 8.93 14.75 -4.25
C VAL A 33 8.15 16.02 -4.54
N ASP A 34 8.52 17.13 -3.89
CA ASP A 34 7.84 18.43 -4.00
C ASP A 34 6.31 18.34 -3.76
N GLY A 35 5.90 17.57 -2.73
CA GLY A 35 4.50 17.34 -2.38
C GLY A 35 3.72 16.46 -3.38
N THR A 36 4.42 15.86 -4.34
CA THR A 36 3.83 14.91 -5.31
C THR A 36 4.20 13.49 -4.92
N PHE A 37 3.22 12.60 -4.87
CA PHE A 37 3.44 11.17 -4.67
C PHE A 37 4.43 10.61 -5.70
N ALA A 38 5.50 10.00 -5.23
CA ALA A 38 6.59 9.46 -6.05
C ALA A 38 6.69 7.93 -5.99
N GLY A 39 6.20 7.31 -4.92
CA GLY A 39 6.27 5.87 -4.73
C GLY A 39 5.88 5.42 -3.33
N TYR A 40 5.98 4.12 -3.07
CA TYR A 40 5.69 3.54 -1.77
C TYR A 40 6.54 2.30 -1.49
N VAL A 41 6.55 1.91 -0.22
CA VAL A 41 6.96 0.59 0.26
C VAL A 41 5.88 0.05 1.18
N GLN A 42 5.53 -1.22 0.98
CA GLN A 42 4.53 -1.93 1.77
C GLN A 42 5.21 -3.06 2.54
N LEU A 43 4.94 -3.12 3.84
CA LEU A 43 5.34 -4.19 4.73
C LEU A 43 4.19 -5.19 4.94
N SER A 44 4.52 -6.39 5.38
CA SER A 44 3.54 -7.38 5.85
C SER A 44 2.66 -6.80 6.97
N ARG A 45 1.38 -7.22 7.02
CA ARG A 45 0.32 -6.68 7.91
C ARG A 45 0.70 -6.53 9.39
N HIS A 46 1.58 -7.37 9.91
CA HIS A 46 1.96 -7.38 11.33
C HIS A 46 3.36 -6.79 11.59
N ALA A 47 3.92 -6.07 10.61
CA ALA A 47 5.29 -5.55 10.71
C ALA A 47 5.48 -4.59 11.88
N LEU A 48 4.44 -3.86 12.30
CA LEU A 48 4.53 -2.89 13.41
C LEU A 48 3.75 -3.30 14.66
N ASP A 49 3.30 -4.55 14.74
CA ASP A 49 2.54 -5.01 15.91
C ASP A 49 3.44 -5.11 17.15
N ARG A 50 2.91 -4.67 18.30
CA ARG A 50 3.64 -4.64 19.58
C ARG A 50 4.04 -6.02 20.10
N GLN A 51 3.39 -7.09 19.64
CA GLN A 51 3.71 -8.48 19.99
C GLN A 51 3.99 -9.29 18.73
N GLN A 52 5.19 -9.11 18.17
CA GLN A 52 5.69 -10.07 17.20
C GLN A 52 6.22 -11.32 17.92
N GLU A 53 5.63 -12.48 17.65
CA GLU A 53 6.14 -13.78 18.13
C GLU A 53 7.52 -14.10 17.54
N LEU A 54 7.78 -13.59 16.33
CA LEU A 54 9.06 -13.69 15.65
C LEU A 54 9.41 -12.31 15.07
N PRO A 55 10.61 -11.76 15.32
CA PRO A 55 11.03 -10.42 14.87
C PRO A 55 11.35 -10.40 13.36
N LEU A 56 10.37 -10.78 12.53
CA LEU A 56 10.47 -10.96 11.09
C LEU A 56 9.56 -9.96 10.39
N CYS A 57 10.12 -9.21 9.43
CA CYS A 57 9.36 -8.33 8.57
C CYS A 57 9.60 -8.71 7.10
N VAL A 58 8.51 -8.66 6.31
CA VAL A 58 8.56 -8.87 4.86
C VAL A 58 8.16 -7.56 4.17
N ILE A 59 9.00 -7.08 3.25
CA ILE A 59 8.61 -6.07 2.26
C ILE A 59 7.78 -6.80 1.20
N SER A 60 6.47 -6.56 1.23
CA SER A 60 5.51 -7.14 0.30
C SER A 60 5.61 -6.50 -1.08
N ASP A 61 5.86 -5.19 -1.12
CA ASP A 61 6.01 -4.46 -2.39
C ASP A 61 6.83 -3.19 -2.21
N ILE A 62 7.52 -2.77 -3.26
CA ILE A 62 8.20 -1.48 -3.36
C ILE A 62 8.10 -0.98 -4.79
N PHE A 63 7.56 0.23 -4.93
CA PHE A 63 7.28 0.80 -6.23
C PHE A 63 7.62 2.29 -6.27
N VAL A 64 8.18 2.71 -7.40
CA VAL A 64 8.42 4.11 -7.72
C VAL A 64 7.85 4.39 -9.10
N LEU A 65 7.09 5.48 -9.18
CA LEU A 65 6.50 5.98 -10.42
C LEU A 65 7.61 6.21 -11.47
N PRO A 66 7.40 5.82 -12.74
CA PRO A 66 8.42 5.89 -13.78
C PRO A 66 9.20 7.21 -13.85
N GLU A 67 8.51 8.34 -13.73
CA GLU A 67 9.03 9.71 -13.77
C GLU A 67 9.97 10.06 -12.59
N PHE A 68 9.83 9.39 -11.44
CA PHE A 68 10.65 9.60 -10.24
C PHE A 68 11.76 8.54 -10.07
N ARG A 69 11.92 7.62 -11.04
CA ARG A 69 12.97 6.59 -11.00
C ARG A 69 14.35 7.17 -11.22
N LYS A 70 15.37 6.44 -10.75
CA LYS A 70 16.80 6.82 -10.82
C LYS A 70 17.16 8.11 -10.06
N GLN A 71 16.25 8.63 -9.22
CA GLN A 71 16.47 9.79 -8.35
C GLN A 71 16.75 9.38 -6.89
N GLY A 72 16.97 8.08 -6.62
CA GLY A 72 17.22 7.57 -5.27
C GLY A 72 15.97 7.37 -4.39
N VAL A 73 14.75 7.62 -4.91
CA VAL A 73 13.49 7.44 -4.16
C VAL A 73 13.36 6.04 -3.55
N ALA A 74 13.62 4.98 -4.33
CA ALA A 74 13.53 3.61 -3.82
C ALA A 74 14.56 3.30 -2.73
N SER A 75 15.77 3.87 -2.84
CA SER A 75 16.81 3.76 -1.80
C SER A 75 16.35 4.44 -0.51
N GLN A 76 15.72 5.62 -0.59
CA GLN A 76 15.21 6.33 0.58
C GLN A 76 14.09 5.54 1.27
N LEU A 77 13.15 4.99 0.51
CA LEU A 77 12.10 4.10 1.02
C LEU A 77 12.72 2.88 1.74
N LEU A 78 13.69 2.21 1.11
CA LEU A 78 14.33 1.04 1.71
C LEU A 78 15.16 1.40 2.96
N ASN A 79 15.83 2.56 2.97
CA ASN A 79 16.55 3.06 4.14
C ASN A 79 15.62 3.35 5.31
N HIS A 80 14.45 3.94 5.06
CA HIS A 80 13.44 4.14 6.09
C HIS A 80 13.02 2.81 6.73
N VAL A 81 12.75 1.78 5.92
CA VAL A 81 12.38 0.44 6.43
C VAL A 81 13.53 -0.22 7.19
N LYS A 82 14.78 -0.09 6.72
CA LYS A 82 15.97 -0.58 7.47
C LYS A 82 16.08 0.09 8.84
N GLN A 83 15.81 1.40 8.92
CA GLN A 83 15.83 2.14 10.18
C GLN A 83 14.72 1.65 11.12
N LEU A 84 13.50 1.46 10.62
CA LEU A 84 12.41 0.85 11.39
C LEU A 84 12.77 -0.54 11.90
N ALA A 85 13.46 -1.36 11.09
CA ALA A 85 13.90 -2.67 11.51
C ALA A 85 14.86 -2.62 12.70
N ILE A 86 15.78 -1.65 12.71
CA ILE A 86 16.72 -1.43 13.82
C ILE A 86 15.96 -0.98 15.07
N GLU A 87 15.06 0.00 14.94
CA GLU A 87 14.29 0.56 16.05
C GLU A 87 13.38 -0.47 16.71
N ASN A 88 12.74 -1.32 15.91
CA ASN A 88 11.85 -2.39 16.37
C ASN A 88 12.59 -3.70 16.68
N ARG A 89 13.93 -3.73 16.55
CA ARG A 89 14.78 -4.91 16.79
C ARG A 89 14.36 -6.14 15.98
N TRP A 90 13.98 -5.94 14.72
CA TRP A 90 13.73 -7.04 13.80
C TRP A 90 15.05 -7.78 13.51
N SER A 91 15.04 -9.10 13.64
CA SER A 91 16.21 -9.92 13.33
C SER A 91 16.29 -10.27 11.84
N ASN A 92 15.19 -10.08 11.09
CA ASN A 92 15.17 -10.36 9.67
C ASN A 92 14.20 -9.43 8.93
N LEU A 93 14.73 -8.73 7.93
CA LEU A 93 13.97 -7.94 6.96
C LEU A 93 14.18 -8.55 5.58
N THR A 94 13.11 -9.07 4.98
CA THR A 94 13.20 -9.82 3.72
C THR A 94 12.31 -9.23 2.64
N ALA A 95 12.67 -9.45 1.38
CA ALA A 95 11.84 -9.12 0.23
C ALA A 95 11.94 -10.26 -0.79
N THR A 96 10.82 -10.61 -1.43
CA THR A 96 10.83 -11.58 -2.53
C THR A 96 10.96 -10.85 -3.85
N ILE A 97 12.05 -11.11 -4.57
CA ILE A 97 12.33 -10.48 -5.86
C ILE A 97 12.14 -11.50 -6.97
N TRP A 98 11.28 -11.19 -7.93
CA TRP A 98 11.12 -12.00 -9.14
C TRP A 98 12.42 -11.98 -9.96
N ALA A 99 12.88 -13.15 -10.43
CA ALA A 99 14.15 -13.27 -11.14
C ALA A 99 14.34 -12.32 -12.34
N PRO A 100 13.30 -11.99 -13.14
CA PRO A 100 13.43 -10.99 -14.20
C PRO A 100 13.55 -9.53 -13.71
N ASN A 101 13.18 -9.23 -12.46
CA ASN A 101 13.20 -7.88 -11.90
C ASN A 101 14.62 -7.48 -11.45
N GLN A 102 15.50 -7.35 -12.43
CA GLN A 102 16.91 -6.98 -12.22
C GLN A 102 17.07 -5.58 -11.61
N ALA A 103 16.09 -4.69 -11.82
CA ALA A 103 16.10 -3.36 -11.21
C ALA A 103 15.94 -3.46 -9.69
N SER A 104 15.00 -4.27 -9.20
CA SER A 104 14.80 -4.50 -7.77
C SER A 104 15.99 -5.27 -7.17
N ALA A 105 16.48 -6.32 -7.84
CA ALA A 105 17.66 -7.06 -7.37
C ALA A 105 18.86 -6.14 -7.11
N ARG A 106 19.19 -5.27 -8.09
CA ARG A 106 20.28 -4.30 -7.96
C ARG A 106 20.04 -3.27 -6.84
N LEU A 107 18.80 -2.85 -6.61
CA LEU A 107 18.45 -1.95 -5.51
C LEU A 107 18.79 -2.61 -4.17
N PHE A 108 18.27 -3.81 -3.92
CA PHE A 108 18.48 -4.51 -2.66
C PHE A 108 19.96 -4.86 -2.42
N GLU A 109 20.66 -5.35 -3.44
CA GLU A 109 22.11 -5.64 -3.35
C GLU A 109 22.93 -4.38 -3.05
N LYS A 110 22.66 -3.27 -3.75
CA LYS A 110 23.31 -1.98 -3.51
C LYS A 110 23.11 -1.49 -2.07
N GLU A 111 21.92 -1.74 -1.51
CA GLU A 111 21.53 -1.31 -0.17
C GLU A 111 21.96 -2.28 0.94
N GLY A 112 22.75 -3.31 0.61
CA GLY A 112 23.42 -4.21 1.55
C GLY A 112 22.68 -5.52 1.81
N SER A 113 21.60 -5.82 1.10
CA SER A 113 20.90 -7.10 1.24
C SER A 113 21.67 -8.24 0.60
N THR A 114 21.59 -9.42 1.20
CA THR A 114 22.16 -10.68 0.68
C THR A 114 21.07 -11.67 0.33
N VAL A 115 21.30 -12.54 -0.66
CA VAL A 115 20.36 -13.60 -1.03
C VAL A 115 20.23 -14.61 0.12
N GLN A 116 19.01 -14.74 0.67
CA GLN A 116 18.73 -15.69 1.75
C GLN A 116 18.30 -17.07 1.21
N SER A 117 17.48 -17.10 0.17
CA SER A 117 16.91 -18.34 -0.40
C SER A 117 16.67 -18.21 -1.91
N ARG A 118 16.45 -19.34 -2.58
CA ARG A 118 16.06 -19.40 -3.99
C ARG A 118 14.81 -20.26 -4.14
N CYS A 119 13.79 -19.72 -4.81
CA CYS A 119 12.58 -20.46 -5.17
C CYS A 119 12.72 -21.04 -6.58
N PHE A 120 12.47 -22.34 -6.74
CA PHE A 120 12.44 -23.02 -8.04
C PHE A 120 10.99 -23.21 -8.48
N ARG A 121 10.66 -22.78 -9.70
CA ARG A 121 9.32 -22.93 -10.29
C ARG A 121 9.36 -24.00 -11.38
N PHE A 122 8.40 -24.93 -11.33
CA PHE A 122 8.03 -25.78 -12.47
C PHE A 122 6.77 -25.21 -13.13
N GLY A 123 6.75 -25.07 -14.46
CA GLY A 123 5.65 -24.46 -15.21
C GLY A 123 6.11 -23.96 -16.59
N PRO A 124 5.22 -23.33 -17.37
CA PRO A 124 5.60 -22.78 -18.68
C PRO A 124 6.78 -21.81 -18.53
N THR A 125 7.75 -21.90 -19.44
CA THR A 125 8.94 -21.03 -19.52
C THR A 125 8.58 -19.56 -19.73
N ASN A 126 7.34 -19.30 -20.15
CA ASN A 126 6.78 -17.99 -20.34
C ASN A 126 6.78 -17.24 -19.00
N GLN A 127 7.28 -16.01 -19.01
CA GLN A 127 7.06 -15.06 -17.92
C GLN A 127 5.55 -14.85 -17.74
N ALA A 128 5.13 -14.50 -16.52
CA ALA A 128 3.80 -13.92 -16.34
C ALA A 128 3.69 -12.72 -17.29
N ILE A 129 2.80 -12.82 -18.27
CA ILE A 129 2.58 -11.74 -19.23
C ILE A 129 2.01 -10.58 -18.43
N ASP A 130 2.54 -9.38 -18.62
CA ASP A 130 1.90 -8.17 -18.10
C ASP A 130 0.45 -8.19 -18.57
N LEU A 131 -0.48 -8.24 -17.62
CA LEU A 131 -1.88 -8.10 -17.97
C LEU A 131 -2.03 -6.78 -18.75
N PRO A 132 -2.86 -6.75 -19.81
CA PRO A 132 -3.14 -5.50 -20.49
C PRO A 132 -3.53 -4.47 -19.44
N ALA A 133 -3.08 -3.22 -19.64
CA ALA A 133 -3.33 -2.13 -18.70
C ALA A 133 -4.79 -2.20 -18.23
N ALA A 134 -4.98 -2.22 -16.91
CA ALA A 134 -6.31 -2.32 -16.33
C ALA A 134 -7.20 -1.27 -17.04
N PRO A 135 -8.37 -1.67 -17.56
CA PRO A 135 -9.22 -0.75 -18.29
C PRO A 135 -9.40 0.50 -17.42
N LYS A 136 -9.18 1.69 -18.00
CA LYS A 136 -9.38 2.95 -17.28
C LYS A 136 -10.73 2.84 -16.60
N GLN A 137 -10.74 2.79 -15.26
CA GLN A 137 -11.97 2.87 -14.52
C GLN A 137 -12.56 4.24 -14.86
N SER A 138 -13.48 4.26 -15.81
CA SER A 138 -14.30 5.42 -16.13
C SER A 138 -15.21 5.63 -14.94
N ARG A 139 -14.66 6.18 -13.86
CA ARG A 139 -15.44 6.80 -12.80
C ARG A 139 -16.22 7.91 -13.48
N SER A 140 -17.46 7.60 -13.85
CA SER A 140 -18.43 8.54 -14.42
C SER A 140 -18.38 9.84 -13.65
N ILE A 141 -18.56 10.98 -14.32
CA ILE A 141 -18.69 12.29 -13.67
C ILE A 141 -19.73 12.18 -12.53
N LEU A 142 -20.79 11.39 -12.73
CA LEU A 142 -21.78 11.07 -11.71
C LEU A 142 -21.18 10.44 -10.45
N SER A 143 -20.20 9.54 -10.55
CA SER A 143 -19.55 8.92 -9.38
C SER A 143 -18.68 9.90 -8.57
N ARG A 144 -18.22 10.99 -9.20
CA ARG A 144 -17.50 12.09 -8.51
C ARG A 144 -18.46 13.11 -7.91
N VAL A 145 -19.65 13.27 -8.49
CA VAL A 145 -20.65 14.26 -8.11
C VAL A 145 -21.67 13.71 -7.10
N LEU A 146 -22.04 12.43 -7.18
CA LEU A 146 -23.00 11.78 -6.28
C LEU A 146 -22.65 11.92 -4.79
N PRO A 147 -21.39 11.73 -4.34
CA PRO A 147 -21.06 11.89 -2.93
C PRO A 147 -21.29 13.33 -2.45
N ARG A 148 -20.99 14.32 -3.31
CA ARG A 148 -21.20 15.75 -3.04
C ARG A 148 -22.68 16.13 -3.02
N LEU A 149 -23.49 15.52 -3.88
CA LEU A 149 -24.95 15.69 -3.86
C LEU A 149 -25.57 15.04 -2.61
N LYS A 150 -25.08 13.87 -2.19
CA LYS A 150 -25.54 13.20 -0.96
C LYS A 150 -25.21 14.02 0.29
N THR A 151 -24.00 14.56 0.41
CA THR A 151 -23.65 15.44 1.54
C THR A 151 -24.45 16.74 1.52
N ALA A 152 -24.67 17.36 0.36
CA ALA A 152 -25.51 18.56 0.25
C ALA A 152 -26.98 18.28 0.65
N ALA A 153 -27.55 17.16 0.21
CA ALA A 153 -28.91 16.77 0.59
C ALA A 153 -29.04 16.49 2.10
N LEU A 154 -28.04 15.83 2.69
CA LEU A 154 -28.01 15.59 4.14
C LEU A 154 -27.95 16.91 4.92
N PHE A 155 -27.18 17.88 4.44
CA PHE A 155 -27.06 19.21 5.03
C PHE A 155 -28.37 19.99 4.93
N ILE A 156 -29.05 19.95 3.78
CA ILE A 156 -30.36 20.60 3.59
C ILE A 156 -31.41 19.98 4.52
N VAL A 157 -31.44 18.65 4.64
CA VAL A 157 -32.35 17.97 5.58
C VAL A 157 -32.02 18.33 7.03
N ALA A 158 -30.74 18.39 7.41
CA ALA A 158 -30.33 18.81 8.75
C ALA A 158 -30.72 20.26 9.05
N VAL A 159 -30.58 21.18 8.09
CA VAL A 159 -31.03 22.58 8.21
C VAL A 159 -32.55 22.66 8.33
N GLN A 160 -33.31 21.91 7.53
CA GLN A 160 -34.77 21.88 7.64
C GLN A 160 -35.24 21.32 8.99
N ILE A 161 -34.58 20.28 9.51
CA ILE A 161 -34.85 19.74 10.84
C ILE A 161 -34.50 20.76 11.93
N ALA A 162 -33.35 21.43 11.84
CA ALA A 162 -32.95 22.46 12.81
C ALA A 162 -33.92 23.66 12.83
N VAL A 163 -34.39 24.09 11.65
CA VAL A 163 -35.42 25.14 11.52
C VAL A 163 -36.76 24.68 12.11
N ALA A 164 -37.19 23.44 11.85
CA ALA A 164 -38.44 22.89 12.40
C ALA A 164 -38.39 22.71 13.93
N LEU A 165 -37.20 22.51 14.51
CA LEU A 165 -36.97 22.37 15.95
C LEU A 165 -36.63 23.71 16.64
N GLY A 166 -36.58 24.83 15.92
CA GLY A 166 -36.29 26.14 16.48
C GLY A 166 -34.86 26.31 16.99
N ILE A 167 -33.91 25.50 16.51
CA ILE A 167 -32.51 25.54 16.93
C ILE A 167 -31.78 26.59 16.07
N SER A 168 -31.30 27.65 16.69
CA SER A 168 -30.46 28.65 16.01
C SER A 168 -29.05 28.08 15.81
N LEU A 169 -28.67 27.84 14.55
CA LEU A 169 -27.30 27.49 14.16
C LEU A 169 -26.47 28.79 14.09
N SER A 170 -25.88 29.18 15.21
CA SER A 170 -24.87 30.24 15.33
C SER A 170 -23.48 29.66 15.53
#